data_AF-A0A1Q9UVF0-F1
#
_entry.id   AF-A0A1Q9UVF0-F1
#
_cell.length_a   1.000
_cell.length_b   1.000
_cell.length_c   1.000
_cell.angle_alpha   90.00
_cell.angle_beta   90.00
_cell.angle_gamma   90.00
#
_symmetry.space_group_name_H-M   'P 1'
#
loop_
_entity.id
_entity.type
_entity.pdbx_description
1 polymer ?
#
loop_
_entity_poly.entity_id
_entity_poly.type
_entity_poly.pdbx_seq_one_letter_code
_entity_poly.pdbx_strand_id
1 'polypeptide(L)'
;MSRYRHLMNANNQPADVPFPAEVDELLTAVARDGFTLRYCNGTHQPTLIVGTYDWGPFVDLVVIRDIDEVISARVPTTDVTDIFTPEVVVWLYASNAQQALRALLELPHPWHPDAPTTPAPAPTALHAPAARQSPVTVRPPSTWAARARQLRLGVALVTDTAEIPQRNGVNT
;
A
#
# COMPACT_ATOMS: atom_id res chain seq x y z
N MET A 1 14.69 -19.78 10.13
CA MET A 1 15.43 -20.59 9.13
C MET A 1 15.38 -19.84 7.82
N SER A 2 16.45 -19.12 7.48
CA SER A 2 16.55 -18.24 6.30
C SER A 2 17.06 -19.04 5.11
N ARG A 3 16.25 -19.18 4.05
CA ARG A 3 16.52 -20.02 2.86
C ARG A 3 17.02 -19.24 1.65
N TYR A 4 17.68 -18.10 1.84
CA TYR A 4 18.25 -17.31 0.73
C TYR A 4 19.74 -17.00 0.88
N ARG A 5 20.48 -17.75 1.71
CA ARG A 5 21.91 -17.51 1.92
C ARG A 5 22.84 -18.18 0.88
N HIS A 6 22.32 -18.68 -0.24
CA HIS A 6 23.15 -19.40 -1.20
C HIS A 6 22.69 -19.29 -2.67
N LEU A 7 22.50 -18.07 -3.16
CA LEU A 7 22.39 -17.78 -4.59
C LEU A 7 23.20 -16.53 -4.96
N MET A 8 24.52 -16.60 -4.73
CA MET A 8 25.47 -15.69 -5.38
C MET A 8 25.95 -16.34 -6.67
N ASN A 9 26.02 -15.57 -7.75
CA ASN A 9 26.66 -16.03 -8.99
C ASN A 9 28.19 -16.08 -8.83
N ALA A 10 28.90 -16.60 -9.83
CA ALA A 10 30.36 -16.76 -9.81
C ALA A 10 31.16 -15.46 -9.57
N ASN A 11 30.50 -14.30 -9.62
CA ASN A 11 31.08 -12.97 -9.39
C ASN A 11 30.68 -12.36 -8.02
N ASN A 12 30.14 -13.14 -7.08
CA ASN A 12 29.63 -12.66 -5.78
C ASN A 12 28.52 -11.59 -5.89
N GLN A 13 27.85 -11.51 -7.03
CA GLN A 13 26.68 -10.66 -7.23
C GLN A 13 25.42 -11.48 -6.90
N PRO A 14 24.39 -10.88 -6.27
CA PRO A 14 23.10 -11.55 -6.13
C PRO A 14 22.62 -11.97 -7.53
N ALA A 15 22.25 -13.24 -7.66
CA ALA A 15 21.65 -13.74 -8.89
C ALA A 15 20.39 -12.93 -9.23
N ASP A 16 20.17 -12.69 -10.53
CA ASP A 16 19.02 -11.99 -11.10
C ASP A 16 17.75 -12.83 -10.87
N VAL A 17 17.19 -12.77 -9.66
CA VAL A 17 15.98 -13.50 -9.29
C VAL A 17 14.79 -12.54 -9.39
N PRO A 18 13.91 -12.68 -10.40
CA PRO A 18 12.68 -11.90 -10.47
C PRO A 18 11.79 -12.18 -9.25
N PHE A 19 10.89 -11.27 -8.92
CA PHE A 19 9.88 -11.50 -7.88
C PHE A 19 9.13 -12.82 -8.15
N PRO A 20 8.77 -13.59 -7.12
CA PRO A 20 7.91 -14.75 -7.30
C PRO A 20 6.62 -14.34 -8.02
N ALA A 21 6.13 -15.16 -8.96
CA ALA A 21 4.98 -14.83 -9.82
C ALA A 21 3.71 -14.39 -9.04
N GLU A 22 3.52 -14.91 -7.83
CA GLU A 22 2.43 -14.51 -6.94
C GLU A 22 2.50 -13.04 -6.52
N VAL A 23 3.70 -12.49 -6.32
CA VAL A 23 3.90 -11.06 -6.01
C VAL A 23 3.62 -10.20 -7.24
N ASP A 24 4.00 -10.65 -8.43
CA ASP A 24 3.70 -9.96 -9.69
C ASP A 24 2.18 -9.90 -9.94
N GLU A 25 1.45 -10.98 -9.62
CA GLU A 25 -0.02 -11.00 -9.69
C GLU A 25 -0.65 -10.00 -8.72
N LEU A 26 -0.16 -9.92 -7.48
CA LEU A 26 -0.67 -8.98 -6.48
C LEU A 26 -0.32 -7.53 -6.79
N LEU A 27 0.89 -7.26 -7.30
CA LEU A 27 1.27 -5.95 -7.83
C LEU A 27 0.38 -5.55 -9.01
N THR A 28 0.06 -6.51 -9.88
CA THR A 28 -0.90 -6.31 -10.97
C THR A 28 -2.29 -6.01 -10.43
N ALA A 29 -2.73 -6.68 -9.35
CA ALA A 29 -4.00 -6.39 -8.70
C ALA A 29 -4.03 -4.98 -8.12
N VAL A 30 -2.97 -4.55 -7.44
CA VAL A 30 -2.81 -3.19 -6.88
C VAL A 30 -2.84 -2.13 -7.98
N ALA A 31 -2.14 -2.34 -9.09
CA ALA A 31 -2.19 -1.44 -10.24
C ALA A 31 -3.60 -1.40 -10.89
N ARG A 32 -4.26 -2.55 -11.01
CA ARG A 32 -5.65 -2.67 -11.51
C ARG A 32 -6.67 -2.03 -10.58
N ASP A 33 -6.35 -1.91 -9.30
CA ASP A 33 -7.17 -1.22 -8.31
C ASP A 33 -6.85 0.28 -8.21
N GLY A 34 -6.03 0.80 -9.14
CA GLY A 34 -5.88 2.24 -9.35
C GLY A 34 -4.72 2.88 -8.59
N PHE A 35 -3.80 2.10 -8.04
CA PHE A 35 -2.59 2.64 -7.39
C PHE A 35 -1.56 3.13 -8.41
N THR A 36 -0.89 4.23 -8.09
CA THR A 36 0.36 4.65 -8.74
C THR A 36 1.51 3.83 -8.18
N LEU A 37 2.31 3.18 -9.04
CA LEU A 37 3.49 2.44 -8.62
C LEU A 37 4.77 3.23 -8.95
N ARG A 38 5.69 3.32 -7.98
CA ARG A 38 7.01 3.91 -8.13
C ARG A 38 8.06 2.82 -7.95
N TYR A 39 8.84 2.58 -8.98
CA TYR A 39 9.93 1.60 -9.00
C TYR A 39 11.23 2.35 -8.78
N CYS A 40 11.85 2.13 -7.63
CA CYS A 40 13.06 2.82 -7.24
C CYS A 40 14.29 1.96 -7.51
N ASN A 41 15.36 2.61 -7.99
CA ASN A 41 16.59 1.96 -8.47
C ASN A 41 16.40 1.11 -9.76
N GLY A 42 15.52 1.55 -10.65
CA GLY A 42 15.27 0.93 -11.96
C GLY A 42 14.06 -0.02 -12.02
N THR A 43 13.65 -0.40 -13.23
CA THR A 43 12.40 -1.14 -13.47
C THR A 43 12.55 -2.66 -13.52
N HIS A 44 13.75 -3.17 -13.77
CA HIS A 44 13.99 -4.61 -13.96
C HIS A 44 14.25 -5.33 -12.64
N GLN A 45 14.92 -4.67 -11.69
CA GLN A 45 15.15 -5.14 -10.33
C GLN A 45 15.07 -3.95 -9.37
N PRO A 46 13.85 -3.43 -9.12
CA PRO A 46 13.69 -2.35 -8.16
C PRO A 46 14.15 -2.85 -6.78
N THR A 47 14.93 -2.05 -6.07
CA THR A 47 15.29 -2.34 -4.66
C THR A 47 14.21 -1.89 -3.69
N LEU A 48 13.22 -1.17 -4.23
CA LEU A 48 12.06 -0.68 -3.52
C LEU A 48 10.93 -0.40 -4.51
N ILE A 49 9.72 -0.85 -4.18
CA ILE A 49 8.49 -0.44 -4.87
C ILE A 49 7.61 0.30 -3.87
N VAL A 50 7.10 1.47 -4.28
CA VAL A 50 6.14 2.25 -3.51
C VAL A 50 4.84 2.40 -4.29
N GLY A 51 3.76 1.86 -3.75
CA GLY A 51 2.40 2.01 -4.29
C GLY A 51 1.63 3.08 -3.53
N THR A 52 0.93 3.98 -4.23
CA THR A 52 0.08 4.99 -3.58
C THR A 52 -1.28 5.14 -4.25
N TYR A 53 -2.32 5.33 -3.45
CA TYR A 53 -3.63 5.78 -3.90
C TYR A 53 -4.05 7.00 -3.09
N ASP A 54 -4.33 8.10 -3.77
CA ASP A 54 -4.67 9.39 -3.15
C ASP A 54 -6.19 9.55 -3.03
N TRP A 55 -6.66 9.73 -1.80
CA TRP A 55 -8.06 10.02 -1.47
C TRP A 55 -8.33 11.52 -1.26
N GLY A 56 -7.29 12.37 -1.27
CA GLY A 56 -7.31 13.76 -0.85
C GLY A 56 -6.72 13.91 0.56
N PRO A 57 -7.52 13.78 1.64
CA PRO A 57 -7.03 13.92 3.01
C PRO A 57 -6.26 12.70 3.53
N PHE A 58 -6.21 11.61 2.75
CA PHE A 58 -5.45 10.41 3.06
C PHE A 58 -4.78 9.85 1.82
N VAL A 59 -3.64 9.19 2.01
CA VAL A 59 -3.00 8.35 1.00
C VAL A 59 -2.92 6.92 1.52
N ASP A 60 -3.45 5.98 0.75
CA ASP A 60 -3.16 4.56 0.94
C ASP A 60 -1.78 4.29 0.33
N LEU A 61 -0.89 3.69 1.10
CA LEU A 61 0.51 3.51 0.78
C LEU A 61 0.88 2.03 0.93
N VAL A 62 1.77 1.54 0.08
CA VAL A 62 2.52 0.31 0.33
C VAL A 62 3.98 0.49 -0.03
N VAL A 63 4.86 -0.03 0.82
CA VAL A 63 6.31 -0.04 0.65
C VAL A 63 6.76 -1.49 0.63
N ILE A 64 7.36 -1.91 -0.49
CA ILE A 64 7.82 -3.28 -0.73
C ILE A 64 9.34 -3.21 -0.89
N ARG A 65 10.08 -3.84 0.02
CA ARG A 65 11.54 -4.00 -0.09
C ARG A 65 11.94 -5.41 -0.50
N ASP A 66 11.14 -6.38 -0.08
CA ASP A 66 11.30 -7.80 -0.34
C ASP A 66 9.91 -8.47 -0.27
N ILE A 67 9.77 -9.72 -0.72
CA ILE A 67 8.52 -10.49 -0.57
C ILE A 67 8.14 -10.68 0.90
N ASP A 68 9.12 -10.77 1.80
CA ASP A 68 8.88 -10.94 3.24
C ASP A 68 8.84 -9.60 4.01
N GLU A 69 9.14 -8.49 3.34
CA GLU A 69 9.24 -7.16 3.95
C GLU A 69 8.35 -6.16 3.21
N VAL A 70 7.05 -6.22 3.51
CA VAL A 70 6.03 -5.32 2.96
C VAL A 70 5.27 -4.63 4.07
N ILE A 71 5.14 -3.31 3.96
CA ILE A 71 4.31 -2.50 4.86
C ILE A 71 3.28 -1.74 4.06
N SER A 72 2.01 -2.02 4.34
CA SER A 72 0.86 -1.26 3.87
C SER A 72 0.42 -0.27 4.96
N ALA A 73 -0.03 0.91 4.58
CA ALA A 73 -0.42 1.95 5.52
C ALA A 73 -1.48 2.87 4.91
N ARG A 74 -2.21 3.58 5.79
CA ARG A 74 -2.95 4.79 5.44
C ARG A 74 -2.33 5.95 6.19
N VAL A 75 -1.89 6.95 5.46
CA VAL A 75 -1.26 8.16 5.99
C VAL A 75 -2.20 9.35 5.80
N PRO A 76 -2.41 10.22 6.80
CA PRO A 76 -3.10 11.47 6.60
C PRO A 76 -2.25 12.41 5.73
N THR A 77 -2.90 13.13 4.83
CA THR A 77 -2.25 14.12 3.97
C THR A 77 -2.19 15.46 4.70
N THR A 78 -1.00 16.07 4.74
CA THR A 78 -0.79 17.49 5.07
C THR A 78 -0.38 18.27 3.82
N ASP A 79 -0.22 19.59 3.92
CA ASP A 79 0.16 20.48 2.80
C ASP A 79 1.39 19.98 2.02
N VAL A 80 2.33 19.30 2.69
CA VAL A 80 3.50 18.64 2.08
C VAL A 80 3.62 17.23 2.65
N THR A 81 3.02 16.25 1.98
CA THR A 81 3.12 14.84 2.39
C THR A 81 4.24 14.13 1.64
N ASP A 82 5.35 13.84 2.34
CA ASP A 82 6.38 12.95 1.80
C ASP A 82 5.97 11.50 1.98
N ILE A 83 5.47 10.89 0.91
CA ILE A 83 5.08 9.47 0.87
C ILE A 83 6.26 8.50 1.11
N PHE A 84 7.50 8.96 0.99
CA PHE A 84 8.68 8.15 1.25
C PHE A 84 9.14 8.24 2.71
N THR A 85 8.77 9.29 3.43
CA THR A 85 9.11 9.47 4.85
C THR A 85 7.91 9.95 5.67
N PRO A 86 6.77 9.23 5.66
CA PRO A 86 5.62 9.64 6.44
C PRO A 86 5.96 9.68 7.93
N GLU A 87 5.45 10.69 8.62
CA GLU A 87 5.64 10.86 10.07
C GLU A 87 4.50 10.25 10.89
N VAL A 88 3.29 10.18 10.30
CA VAL A 88 2.06 9.72 10.97
C VAL A 88 1.34 8.72 10.07
N VAL A 89 0.76 7.69 10.68
CA VAL A 89 -0.17 6.74 10.06
C VAL A 89 -1.48 6.70 10.86
N VAL A 90 -2.61 6.42 10.21
CA VAL A 90 -3.87 6.06 10.89
C VAL A 90 -4.18 4.57 10.79
N TRP A 91 -3.46 3.86 9.93
CA TRP A 91 -3.51 2.42 9.77
C TRP A 91 -2.16 1.91 9.27
N LEU A 92 -1.76 0.73 9.72
CA LEU A 92 -0.55 0.06 9.29
C LEU A 92 -0.71 -1.46 9.37
N TYR A 93 -0.18 -2.16 8.38
CA TYR A 93 -0.09 -3.61 8.33
C TYR A 93 1.25 -4.03 7.72
N ALA A 94 2.11 -4.66 8.52
CA ALA A 94 3.43 -5.14 8.09
C ALA A 94 3.44 -6.67 8.07
N SER A 95 3.74 -7.26 6.92
CA SER A 95 3.85 -8.72 6.73
C SER A 95 4.58 -9.05 5.43
N ASN A 96 4.49 -10.30 4.97
CA ASN A 96 4.82 -10.66 3.60
C ASN A 96 3.88 -9.98 2.59
N ALA A 97 4.30 -9.97 1.32
CA ALA A 97 3.61 -9.30 0.23
C ALA A 97 2.16 -9.76 0.06
N GLN A 98 1.91 -11.06 0.19
CA GLN A 98 0.56 -11.61 0.02
C GLN A 98 -0.42 -11.03 1.04
N GLN A 99 -0.06 -11.05 2.32
CA GLN A 99 -0.94 -10.58 3.38
C GLN A 99 -1.05 -9.05 3.39
N ALA A 100 0.08 -8.34 3.22
CA ALA A 100 0.09 -6.88 3.27
C ALA A 100 -0.65 -6.24 2.09
N LEU A 101 -0.49 -6.78 0.87
CA LEU A 101 -1.20 -6.27 -0.31
C LEU A 101 -2.69 -6.59 -0.27
N ARG A 102 -3.06 -7.78 0.23
CA ARG A 102 -4.46 -8.13 0.46
C ARG A 102 -5.13 -7.19 1.46
N ALA A 103 -4.49 -6.97 2.62
CA ALA A 103 -4.99 -6.06 3.65
C ALA A 103 -5.20 -4.62 3.11
N LEU A 104 -4.32 -4.17 2.21
CA LEU A 104 -4.45 -2.87 1.54
C LEU A 104 -5.65 -2.81 0.57
N LEU A 105 -5.84 -3.86 -0.23
CA LEU A 105 -6.94 -3.94 -1.21
C LEU A 105 -8.31 -4.01 -0.52
N GLU A 106 -8.35 -4.65 0.64
CA GLU A 106 -9.53 -4.81 1.51
C GLU A 106 -9.75 -3.60 2.44
N LEU A 107 -8.82 -2.64 2.50
CA LEU A 107 -8.93 -1.47 3.37
C LEU A 107 -10.17 -0.63 2.99
N PRO A 108 -11.09 -0.37 3.95
CA PRO A 108 -12.31 0.38 3.67
C PRO A 108 -12.06 1.80 3.17
N HIS A 109 -13.10 2.38 2.59
CA HIS A 109 -13.14 3.79 2.24
C HIS A 109 -12.72 4.66 3.45
N PRO A 110 -11.90 5.73 3.32
CA PRO A 110 -11.49 6.56 4.46
C PRO A 110 -12.63 7.14 5.32
N TRP A 111 -13.77 7.48 4.70
CA TRP A 111 -14.99 7.93 5.40
C TRP A 111 -15.92 6.80 5.86
N HIS A 112 -15.52 5.53 5.77
CA HIS A 112 -16.30 4.42 6.31
C HIS A 112 -16.35 4.48 7.85
N PRO A 113 -17.48 4.13 8.50
CA PRO A 113 -17.56 4.07 9.96
C PRO A 113 -16.46 3.20 10.59
N ASP A 114 -16.13 2.09 9.94
CA ASP A 114 -15.05 1.17 10.37
C ASP A 114 -13.65 1.57 9.86
N ALA A 115 -13.51 2.73 9.20
CA ALA A 115 -12.21 3.18 8.75
C ALA A 115 -11.31 3.50 9.97
N PRO A 116 -10.05 3.03 9.98
CA PRO A 116 -9.10 3.43 10.99
C PRO A 116 -8.80 4.93 10.88
N THR A 117 -8.97 5.64 12.00
CA THR A 117 -8.81 7.12 12.06
C THR A 117 -7.89 7.59 13.17
N THR A 118 -7.41 6.68 14.03
CA THR A 118 -6.57 7.06 15.18
C THR A 118 -5.12 7.25 14.72
N PRO A 119 -4.55 8.46 14.81
CA PRO A 119 -3.18 8.71 14.39
C PRO A 119 -2.17 8.07 15.36
N ALA A 120 -1.09 7.55 14.78
CA ALA A 120 0.07 7.04 15.49
C ALA A 120 1.36 7.42 14.74
N PRO A 121 2.52 7.52 15.43
CA PRO A 121 3.80 7.73 14.76
C PRO A 121 4.07 6.62 13.73
N ALA A 122 4.50 7.01 12.53
CA ALA A 122 4.90 6.06 11.52
C ALA A 122 6.22 5.37 11.93
N PRO A 123 6.33 4.03 11.83
CA PRO A 123 7.57 3.36 12.12
C PRO A 123 8.62 3.71 11.06
N THR A 124 9.89 3.78 11.45
CA THR A 124 11.02 3.99 10.53
C THR A 124 11.09 2.93 9.43
N ALA A 125 10.55 1.74 9.67
CA ALA A 125 10.42 0.69 8.68
C ALA A 125 9.46 1.06 7.53
N LEU A 126 8.68 2.14 7.61
CA LEU A 126 7.90 2.68 6.49
C LEU A 126 8.72 3.67 5.64
N HIS A 127 9.89 4.12 6.14
CA HIS A 127 10.72 5.10 5.46
C HIS A 127 11.53 4.46 4.33
N ALA A 128 11.59 5.15 3.21
CA ALA A 128 12.40 4.82 2.06
C ALA A 128 13.62 5.76 2.02
N PRO A 129 14.84 5.29 2.34
CA PRO A 129 16.02 6.15 2.33
C PRO A 129 16.28 6.77 0.95
N ALA A 130 16.66 8.05 0.89
CA ALA A 130 16.88 8.79 -0.35
C ALA A 130 17.84 8.08 -1.33
N ALA A 131 18.88 7.43 -0.80
CA ALA A 131 19.83 6.64 -1.59
C ALA A 131 19.21 5.49 -2.39
N ARG A 132 18.04 4.98 -1.94
CA ARG A 132 17.30 3.92 -2.63
C ARG A 132 16.24 4.46 -3.59
N GLN A 133 15.91 5.74 -3.52
CA GLN A 133 14.83 6.32 -4.33
C GLN A 133 15.27 6.53 -5.79
N SER A 134 16.53 6.87 -6.04
CA SER A 134 16.99 7.27 -7.38
C SER A 134 17.68 6.14 -8.17
N PRO A 135 17.36 5.94 -9.46
CA PRO A 135 16.30 6.61 -10.23
C PRO A 135 14.89 6.09 -9.86
N VAL A 136 13.89 6.97 -9.89
CA VAL A 136 12.47 6.60 -9.75
C VAL A 136 11.82 6.47 -11.12
N THR A 137 11.22 5.31 -11.42
CA THR A 137 10.27 5.19 -12.53
C THR A 137 8.85 5.17 -12.00
N VAL A 138 8.03 6.11 -12.47
CA VAL A 138 6.62 6.21 -12.07
C VAL A 138 5.72 5.55 -13.10
N ARG A 139 4.84 4.66 -12.65
CA ARG A 139 3.75 4.07 -13.43
C ARG A 139 2.41 4.54 -12.85
N PRO A 140 1.78 5.55 -13.48
CA PRO A 140 0.47 6.01 -13.03
C PRO A 140 -0.60 4.92 -13.26
N PRO A 141 -1.69 4.91 -12.48
CA PRO A 141 -2.80 4.03 -12.73
C PRO A 141 -3.52 4.43 -14.02
N SER A 142 -4.33 3.52 -14.56
CA SER A 142 -5.36 3.96 -15.50
C SER A 142 -6.41 4.77 -14.74
N THR A 143 -6.91 5.84 -15.36
CA THR A 143 -7.98 6.67 -14.78
C THR A 143 -9.25 5.86 -14.51
N TRP A 144 -9.51 4.84 -15.34
CA TRP A 144 -10.60 3.89 -15.16
C TRP A 144 -10.43 3.05 -13.90
N ALA A 145 -9.24 2.48 -13.67
CA ALA A 145 -8.94 1.69 -12.48
C ALA A 145 -9.12 2.53 -11.20
N ALA A 146 -8.58 3.75 -11.20
CA ALA A 146 -8.72 4.66 -10.06
C ALA A 146 -10.20 4.95 -9.75
N ARG A 147 -11.00 5.25 -10.79
CA ARG A 147 -12.45 5.48 -10.65
C ARG A 147 -13.21 4.23 -10.22
N ALA A 148 -12.82 3.05 -10.70
CA ALA A 148 -13.45 1.78 -10.31
C ALA A 148 -13.28 1.52 -8.80
N ARG A 149 -12.11 1.79 -8.23
CA ARG A 149 -11.89 1.71 -6.77
C ARG A 149 -12.78 2.70 -6.01
N GLN A 150 -12.87 3.96 -6.46
CA GLN A 150 -13.76 4.96 -5.83
C GLN A 150 -15.21 4.50 -5.82
N LEU A 151 -15.71 4.01 -6.95
CA LEU A 151 -17.09 3.55 -7.06
C LEU A 151 -17.34 2.30 -6.20
N ARG A 152 -16.46 1.30 -6.25
CA ARG A 152 -16.59 0.07 -5.48
C ARG A 152 -16.63 0.35 -3.98
N LEU A 153 -15.69 1.14 -3.47
CA LEU A 153 -15.62 1.46 -2.03
C LEU A 153 -16.67 2.50 -1.61
N GLY A 154 -17.10 3.38 -2.52
CA GLY A 154 -18.21 4.30 -2.28
C GLY A 154 -19.57 3.61 -2.19
N VAL A 155 -19.81 2.56 -2.98
CA VAL A 155 -21.02 1.73 -2.85
C VAL A 155 -21.04 1.02 -1.51
N ALA A 156 -19.93 0.39 -1.10
CA ALA A 156 -19.82 -0.25 0.22
C ALA A 156 -20.13 0.75 1.36
N LEU A 157 -19.54 1.95 1.30
CA LEU A 157 -19.82 3.03 2.24
C LEU A 157 -21.32 3.35 2.36
N VAL A 158 -22.03 3.48 1.23
CA VAL A 158 -23.46 3.81 1.23
C VAL A 158 -24.31 2.66 1.77
N THR A 159 -24.04 1.43 1.32
CA THR A 159 -24.79 0.24 1.75
C THR A 159 -24.65 0.02 3.26
N ASP A 160 -23.42 0.05 3.77
CA ASP A 160 -23.14 -0.28 5.18
C ASP A 160 -23.62 0.83 6.12
N THR A 161 -23.63 2.10 5.66
CA THR A 161 -24.21 3.21 6.43
C THR A 161 -25.75 3.17 6.43
N ALA A 162 -26.39 2.66 5.37
CA ALA A 162 -27.84 2.53 5.30
C ALA A 162 -28.38 1.38 6.17
N GLU A 163 -27.56 0.36 6.47
CA GLU A 163 -27.90 -0.79 7.29
C GLU A 163 -27.75 -0.57 8.81
N ILE A 164 -27.46 0.65 9.29
CA ILE A 164 -27.48 0.98 10.73
C ILE A 164 -28.92 1.37 11.13
N PRO A 165 -29.77 0.46 11.66
CA PRO A 165 -31.08 0.85 12.16
C PRO A 165 -30.93 1.78 13.37
N GLN A 166 -31.71 2.87 13.38
CA GLN A 166 -31.88 3.74 14.55
C GLN A 166 -32.48 2.93 15.71
N ARG A 167 -31.63 2.33 16.53
CA ARG A 167 -32.03 1.63 17.74
C ARG A 167 -32.09 2.58 18.92
N ASN A 168 -32.91 3.64 18.81
CA ASN A 168 -33.23 4.53 19.94
C ASN A 168 -34.75 4.68 20.05
N GLY A 169 -35.31 3.79 20.85
CA GLY A 169 -36.70 3.82 21.30
C GLY A 169 -36.82 3.00 22.58
N VAL A 170 -36.06 3.39 23.63
CA VAL A 170 -36.34 2.91 24.98
C VAL A 170 -37.58 3.68 25.46
N ASN A 171 -38.69 2.96 25.52
CA ASN A 171 -39.93 3.41 26.15
C ASN A 171 -39.71 3.75 27.62
N THR A 172 -40.34 4.86 28.03
CA THR A 172 -40.66 5.27 29.40
C THR A 172 -41.23 4.14 30.25
#